data_AF-A0A9X1RJF8-F1
#
_entry.id   AF-A0A9X1RJF8-F1
#
_cell.length_a   1.000
_cell.length_b   1.000
_cell.length_c   1.000
_cell.angle_alpha   90.00
_cell.angle_beta   90.00
_cell.angle_gamma   90.00
#
_symmetry.space_group_name_H-M   'P 1'
#
loop_
_entity.id
_entity.type
_entity.pdbx_description
1 polymer ?
#
loop_
_entity_poly.entity_id
_entity_poly.type
_entity_poly.pdbx_seq_one_letter_code
_entity_poly.pdbx_strand_id
1 'polypeptide(L)'
;MPCTPFRFPGGINGIVCTGRKRTSRCSVEGCNAPSGFQCDYQMKPGKTCDRHLCAVHAHQVGADVHFCPAHLAESSGKKQGDLF
;
A
#
# COMPACT_ATOMS: atom_id res chain seq x y z
N MET A 1 -12.60 10.67 13.71
CA MET A 1 -11.78 11.67 13.00
C MET A 1 -12.35 13.02 13.37
N PRO A 2 -11.67 13.85 14.20
CA PRO A 2 -12.17 15.18 14.48
C PRO A 2 -11.88 16.08 13.27
N CYS A 3 -12.94 16.49 12.59
CA CYS A 3 -12.89 17.53 11.57
C CYS A 3 -13.22 18.84 12.30
N THR A 4 -12.23 19.71 12.52
CA THR A 4 -12.45 20.96 13.25
C THR A 4 -12.85 22.05 12.24
N PRO A 5 -14.10 22.55 12.28
CA PRO A 5 -14.48 23.68 11.45
C PRO A 5 -13.78 24.95 11.94
N PHE A 6 -13.30 25.79 11.03
CA PHE A 6 -12.81 27.13 11.34
C PHE A 6 -13.53 28.17 10.49
N ARG A 7 -13.79 29.33 11.09
CA ARG A 7 -14.43 30.48 10.44
C ARG A 7 -13.47 31.66 10.51
N PHE A 8 -13.10 32.22 9.36
CA PHE A 8 -12.34 33.46 9.32
C PHE A 8 -13.27 34.68 9.33
N PRO A 9 -12.90 35.78 10.03
CA PRO A 9 -13.58 37.07 9.90
C PRO A 9 -13.35 37.58 8.47
N GLY A 10 -14.38 37.46 7.63
CA GLY A 10 -14.28 37.65 6.16
C GLY A 10 -15.15 36.67 5.35
N GLY A 11 -15.84 35.73 5.99
CA GLY A 11 -16.85 34.87 5.35
C GLY A 11 -16.32 33.54 4.81
N ILE A 12 -15.01 33.28 4.94
CA ILE A 12 -14.42 32.01 4.55
C ILE A 12 -14.63 30.99 5.67
N ASN A 13 -15.28 29.88 5.32
CA ASN A 13 -15.45 28.72 6.19
C ASN A 13 -14.62 27.56 5.63
N GLY A 14 -13.88 26.88 6.49
CA GLY A 14 -13.10 25.71 6.13
C GLY A 14 -13.18 24.63 7.20
N ILE A 15 -12.75 23.43 6.83
CA ILE A 15 -12.66 22.29 7.74
C ILE A 15 -11.21 21.81 7.77
N VAL A 16 -10.61 21.76 8.95
CA VAL A 16 -9.29 21.15 9.13
C VAL A 16 -9.48 19.72 9.62
N CYS A 17 -9.15 18.77 8.75
CA CYS A 17 -9.09 17.36 9.12
C CYS A 17 -7.69 17.07 9.69
N THR A 18 -7.51 17.11 11.02
CA THR A 18 -6.26 16.67 11.64
C THR A 18 -6.24 15.14 11.73
N GLY A 19 -5.97 14.47 10.62
CA GLY A 19 -5.84 13.02 10.56
C GLY A 19 -4.45 12.56 11.02
N ARG A 20 -4.36 11.72 12.06
CA ARG A 20 -3.14 10.89 12.24
C ARG A 20 -3.02 10.01 11.00
N LYS A 21 -1.92 10.12 10.24
CA LYS A 21 -1.56 9.10 9.24
C LYS A 21 -1.46 7.78 9.99
N ARG A 22 -2.47 6.90 9.86
CA ARG A 22 -2.36 5.53 10.33
C ARG A 22 -1.30 4.89 9.46
N THR A 23 -0.12 4.63 10.01
CA THR A 23 0.86 3.77 9.37
C THR A 23 0.21 2.42 9.19
N SER A 24 -0.03 2.04 7.93
CA SER A 24 -0.43 0.69 7.61
C SER A 24 0.61 -0.28 8.17
N ARG A 25 0.15 -1.42 8.68
CA ARG A 25 1.04 -2.48 9.18
C ARG A 25 1.24 -3.51 8.09
N CYS A 26 2.33 -4.25 8.22
CA CYS A 26 2.55 -5.43 7.38
C CYS A 26 1.34 -6.37 7.49
N SER A 27 0.80 -6.79 6.34
CA SER A 27 -0.34 -7.72 6.26
C SER A 27 0.07 -9.19 6.36
N VAL A 28 1.33 -9.48 6.65
CA VAL A 28 1.81 -10.86 6.85
C VAL A 28 1.45 -11.31 8.27
N GLU A 29 0.86 -12.50 8.38
CA GLU A 29 0.50 -13.11 9.66
C GLU A 29 1.72 -13.19 10.59
N GLY A 30 1.55 -12.73 11.84
CA GLY A 30 2.63 -12.68 12.82
C GLY A 30 3.57 -11.47 12.69
N CYS A 31 3.40 -10.59 11.69
CA CYS A 31 4.17 -9.37 11.55
C CYS A 31 3.36 -8.13 11.93
N ASN A 32 3.90 -7.31 12.85
CA ASN A 32 3.31 -6.01 13.23
C ASN A 32 4.19 -4.81 12.85
N ALA A 33 5.20 -5.03 12.01
CA ALA A 33 6.11 -3.97 11.57
C ALA A 33 5.37 -2.90 10.72
N PRO A 34 5.82 -1.63 10.75
CA PRO A 34 5.27 -0.59 9.88
C PRO A 34 5.49 -0.96 8.41
N SER A 35 4.47 -0.75 7.57
CA SER A 35 4.59 -0.99 6.13
C SER A 35 5.29 0.18 5.45
N GLY A 36 6.31 -0.14 4.64
CA GLY A 36 6.96 0.82 3.74
C GLY A 36 6.67 0.54 2.26
N PHE A 37 6.14 -0.64 1.95
CA PHE A 37 5.98 -1.15 0.58
C PHE A 37 4.58 -1.70 0.35
N GLN A 38 4.21 -1.85 -0.92
CA GLN A 38 2.97 -2.51 -1.32
C GLN A 38 3.26 -3.65 -2.29
N CYS A 39 2.39 -4.65 -2.34
CA CYS A 39 2.49 -5.75 -3.28
C CYS A 39 1.92 -5.36 -4.65
N ASP A 40 2.77 -5.26 -5.66
CA ASP A 40 2.43 -4.84 -7.02
C ASP A 40 1.96 -5.98 -7.94
N TYR A 41 1.79 -7.19 -7.38
CA TYR A 41 1.34 -8.34 -8.16
C TYR A 41 -0.05 -8.11 -8.75
N GLN A 42 -0.17 -8.28 -10.07
CA GLN A 42 -1.43 -8.15 -10.80
C GLN A 42 -2.28 -9.41 -10.62
N MET A 43 -3.42 -9.29 -9.96
CA MET A 43 -4.35 -10.42 -9.77
C MET A 43 -5.31 -10.56 -10.95
N LYS A 44 -5.85 -9.43 -11.42
CA LYS A 44 -6.85 -9.32 -12.49
C LYS A 44 -6.59 -8.02 -13.28
N PRO A 45 -7.12 -7.88 -14.51
CA PRO A 45 -7.04 -6.62 -15.24
C PRO A 45 -7.55 -5.45 -14.38
N GLY A 46 -6.67 -4.49 -14.10
CA GLY A 46 -6.98 -3.31 -13.28
C GLY A 46 -6.99 -3.52 -11.76
N LYS A 47 -6.56 -4.68 -11.25
CA LYS A 47 -6.45 -4.92 -9.80
C LYS A 47 -5.09 -5.50 -9.40
N THR A 48 -4.38 -4.73 -8.59
CA THR A 48 -3.17 -5.12 -7.87
C THR A 48 -3.51 -5.70 -6.50
N CYS A 49 -2.57 -6.43 -5.91
CA CYS A 49 -2.76 -7.01 -4.59
C CYS A 49 -2.91 -5.95 -3.49
N ASP A 50 -2.18 -4.83 -3.61
CA ASP A 50 -2.17 -3.68 -2.68
C ASP A 50 -1.93 -4.05 -1.20
N ARG A 51 -1.39 -5.24 -0.93
CA ARG A 51 -1.04 -5.66 0.43
C ARG A 51 0.11 -4.81 0.94
N HIS A 52 -0.04 -4.25 2.13
CA HIS A 52 0.99 -3.48 2.79
C HIS A 52 2.07 -4.40 3.38
N LEU A 53 3.33 -4.13 3.08
CA LEU A 53 4.48 -4.94 3.45
C LEU A 53 5.55 -4.10 4.15
N CYS A 54 6.22 -4.69 5.14
CA CYS A 54 7.46 -4.15 5.68
C CYS A 54 8.64 -4.54 4.77
N ALA A 55 9.81 -3.91 4.96
CA ALA A 55 11.01 -4.17 4.17
C ALA A 55 11.44 -5.65 4.16
N VAL A 56 11.14 -6.40 5.22
CA VAL A 56 11.50 -7.82 5.35
C VAL A 56 10.60 -8.73 4.49
N HIS A 57 9.32 -8.38 4.36
CA HIS A 57 8.33 -9.18 3.63
C HIS A 57 8.07 -8.64 2.21
N ALA A 58 8.69 -7.52 1.85
CA ALA A 58 8.65 -6.96 0.52
C ALA A 58 9.79 -7.55 -0.31
N HIS A 59 9.47 -8.45 -1.23
CA HIS A 59 10.45 -9.05 -2.11
C HIS A 59 10.53 -8.23 -3.40
N GLN A 60 11.65 -7.55 -3.60
CA GLN A 60 11.89 -6.80 -4.83
C GLN A 60 12.13 -7.77 -5.99
N VAL A 61 11.29 -7.68 -7.01
CA VAL A 61 11.34 -8.52 -8.23
C VAL A 61 11.70 -7.72 -9.48
N GLY A 62 11.65 -6.40 -9.40
CA GLY A 62 12.00 -5.47 -10.47
C GLY A 62 12.29 -4.07 -9.92
N ALA A 63 12.57 -3.12 -10.82
CA ALA A 63 12.71 -1.72 -10.45
C ALA A 63 11.38 -1.21 -9.87
N ASP A 64 11.38 -0.83 -8.59
CA ASP A 64 10.19 -0.40 -7.82
C ASP A 64 9.03 -1.40 -7.76
N VAL A 65 9.21 -2.67 -8.14
CA VAL A 65 8.17 -3.70 -8.07
C VAL A 65 8.46 -4.63 -6.90
N HIS A 66 7.52 -4.69 -5.94
CA HIS A 66 7.64 -5.53 -4.75
C HIS A 66 6.50 -6.53 -4.68
N PHE A 67 6.81 -7.81 -4.42
CA PHE A 67 5.82 -8.86 -4.21
C PHE A 67 5.79 -9.32 -2.75
N CYS A 68 4.59 -9.68 -2.29
CA CYS A 68 4.44 -10.38 -1.02
C CYS A 68 4.92 -11.83 -1.11
N PRO A 69 5.23 -12.50 0.01
CA PRO A 69 5.74 -13.88 -0.01
C PRO A 69 4.83 -14.86 -0.76
N ALA A 70 3.50 -14.67 -0.64
CA ALA A 70 2.51 -15.49 -1.35
C ALA A 70 2.62 -15.34 -2.88
N HIS A 71 2.72 -14.10 -3.39
CA HIS A 71 2.81 -13.84 -4.83
C HIS A 71 4.23 -14.00 -5.38
N LEU A 72 5.27 -13.96 -4.55
CA LEU A 72 6.61 -14.36 -4.95
C LEU A 72 6.63 -15.86 -5.33
N ALA A 73 6.00 -16.71 -4.51
CA ALA A 73 5.87 -18.13 -4.80
C ALA A 73 5.05 -18.38 -6.08
N GLU A 74 3.96 -17.63 -6.28
CA GLU A 74 3.14 -17.72 -7.49
C GLU A 74 3.88 -17.23 -8.75
N SER A 75 4.60 -16.11 -8.65
CA SER A 75 5.34 -15.51 -9.77
C SER A 75 6.52 -16.36 -10.21
N SER A 76 7.13 -17.13 -9.30
CA SER A 76 8.25 -18.02 -9.66
C SER A 76 7.82 -19.14 -10.64
N GLY A 77 6.52 -19.44 -10.70
CA GLY A 77 5.95 -20.39 -11.66
C GLY A 77 5.52 -19.78 -13.01
N LYS A 78 5.26 -18.46 -13.04
CA LYS A 78 4.88 -17.73 -14.25
C LYS A 78 6.09 -16.98 -14.81
N LYS A 79 6.80 -17.63 -15.74
CA LYS A 79 7.71 -16.90 -16.64
C LYS A 79 6.90 -15.77 -17.28
N GLN A 80 7.31 -14.53 -17.04
CA GLN A 80 6.78 -13.32 -17.68
C GLN A 80 7.03 -13.43 -19.20
N GLY A 81 6.14 -14.13 -19.89
CA GLY A 81 5.90 -13.99 -21.32
C GLY A 81 4.55 -13.30 -21.50
N ASP A 82 4.44 -12.48 -22.53
CA ASP A 82 3.27 -11.68 -22.91
C ASP A 82 3.08 -10.35 -22.19
N LEU A 83 3.95 -9.40 -22.52
CA LEU A 83 3.54 -8.03 -22.84
C LEU A 83 4.29 -7.58 -24.10
N PHE A 84 3.77 -7.99 -25.26
CA PHE A 84 3.87 -7.24 -26.52
C PHE A 84 2.49 -6.64 -26.82
#